data_AF-A0A938SEC5-F1
#
_entry.id   AF-A0A938SEC5-F1
#
_cell.length_a   1.000
_cell.length_b   1.000
_cell.length_c   1.000
_cell.angle_alpha   90.00
_cell.angle_beta   90.00
_cell.angle_gamma   90.00
#
_symmetry.space_group_name_H-M   'P 1'
#
loop_
_entity.id
_entity.type
_entity.pdbx_description
1 polymer ?
#
loop_
_entity_poly.entity_id
_entity_poly.type
_entity_poly.pdbx_seq_one_letter_code
_entity_poly.pdbx_strand_id
1 'polypeptide(L)'
;MRIAIDALLLGTRDSGVEVCIRHLVKALAKVDERNEYVIYVKRGAGGLGCESNPRFRVVTTDVPSRVRTLRILWEQAVLPKRLKSDG
;
A
#
# COMPACT_ATOMS: atom_id res chain seq x y z
N MET A 1 3.76 3.83 -16.36
CA MET A 1 2.42 4.23 -15.84
C MET A 1 2.52 4.37 -14.32
N ARG A 2 1.65 5.15 -13.70
CA ARG A 2 1.58 5.28 -12.22
C ARG A 2 0.48 4.37 -11.68
N ILE A 3 0.82 3.54 -10.70
CA ILE A 3 -0.07 2.51 -10.14
C ILE A 3 -0.11 2.69 -8.62
N ALA A 4 -1.31 2.78 -8.06
CA ALA A 4 -1.50 2.82 -6.62
C ALA A 4 -2.00 1.47 -6.10
N ILE A 5 -1.43 1.02 -4.97
CA ILE A 5 -1.82 -0.21 -4.29
C ILE A 5 -2.33 0.16 -2.90
N ASP A 6 -3.59 -0.18 -2.62
CA ASP A 6 -4.14 -0.14 -1.27
C ASP A 6 -3.70 -1.39 -0.50
N ALA A 7 -2.80 -1.18 0.46
CA ALA A 7 -2.28 -2.21 1.36
C ALA A 7 -2.66 -1.91 2.83
N LEU A 8 -3.74 -1.18 3.09
CA LEU A 8 -4.21 -0.85 4.45
C LEU A 8 -4.65 -2.07 5.26
N LEU A 9 -4.89 -3.20 4.59
CA LEU A 9 -5.15 -4.48 5.20
C LEU A 9 -3.94 -5.06 5.93
N LEU A 10 -2.70 -4.70 5.54
CA LEU A 10 -1.49 -5.22 6.17
C LEU A 10 -1.48 -4.92 7.66
N GLY A 11 -1.28 -5.94 8.48
CA GLY A 11 -1.26 -5.86 9.93
C GLY A 11 -0.18 -6.68 10.57
N THR A 12 -0.38 -6.97 11.86
CA THR A 12 0.54 -7.76 12.69
C THR A 12 0.18 -9.25 12.70
N ARG A 13 -0.86 -9.67 11.97
CA ARG A 13 -1.30 -11.06 11.88
C ARG A 13 -1.27 -11.48 10.42
N ASP A 14 -0.42 -12.44 10.08
CA ASP A 14 -0.32 -12.96 8.72
C ASP A 14 -1.59 -13.73 8.32
N SER A 15 -2.58 -13.01 7.79
CA SER A 15 -3.66 -13.61 7.03
C SER A 15 -3.19 -13.91 5.60
N GLY A 16 -3.84 -14.87 4.92
CA GLY A 16 -3.48 -15.21 3.54
C GLY A 16 -3.49 -14.01 2.59
N VAL A 17 -4.37 -13.04 2.82
CA VAL A 17 -4.42 -11.79 2.04
C VAL A 17 -3.19 -10.93 2.30
N GLU A 18 -2.73 -10.81 3.54
CA GLU A 18 -1.54 -10.02 3.88
C GLU A 18 -0.28 -10.62 3.26
N VAL A 19 -0.14 -11.95 3.34
CA VAL A 19 0.97 -12.68 2.71
C VAL A 19 0.95 -12.48 1.20
N CYS A 20 -0.23 -12.51 0.57
CA CYS A 20 -0.38 -12.27 -0.86
C CYS A 20 0.07 -10.84 -1.24
N ILE A 21 -0.39 -9.82 -0.52
CA ILE A 21 -0.02 -8.42 -0.78
C ILE A 21 1.50 -8.22 -0.65
N ARG A 22 2.12 -8.76 0.41
CA ARG A 22 3.57 -8.66 0.61
C ARG A 22 4.35 -9.30 -0.54
N HIS A 23 3.97 -10.51 -0.95
CA HIS A 23 4.63 -11.20 -2.05
C HIS A 23 4.41 -10.50 -3.39
N LEU A 24 3.21 -9.96 -3.64
CA LEU A 24 2.91 -9.20 -4.85
C LEU A 24 3.82 -7.97 -4.95
N VAL A 25 3.85 -7.14 -3.91
CA VAL A 25 4.69 -5.92 -3.88
C VAL A 25 6.16 -6.28 -4.07
N LYS A 26 6.65 -7.29 -3.34
CA LYS A 26 8.05 -7.74 -3.43
C LYS A 26 8.39 -8.29 -4.82
N ALA A 27 7.46 -9.00 -5.46
CA ALA A 27 7.66 -9.52 -6.82
C ALA A 27 7.68 -8.38 -7.84
N LEU A 28 6.72 -7.45 -7.78
CA LEU A 28 6.66 -6.28 -8.67
C LEU A 28 7.93 -5.44 -8.56
N ALA A 29 8.44 -5.22 -7.34
CA ALA A 29 9.67 -4.47 -7.11
C ALA A 29 10.93 -5.11 -7.74
N LYS A 30 10.88 -6.41 -8.06
CA LYS A 30 11.97 -7.14 -8.71
C LYS A 30 11.85 -7.20 -10.23
N VAL A 31 10.63 -7.23 -10.77
CA VAL A 31 10.40 -7.55 -12.19
C VAL A 31 9.88 -6.38 -13.02
N ASP A 32 9.26 -5.38 -12.39
CA ASP A 32 8.72 -4.23 -13.11
C ASP A 32 9.69 -3.04 -13.05
N GLU A 33 10.27 -2.73 -14.21
CA GLU A 33 11.19 -1.61 -14.40
C GLU A 33 10.56 -0.42 -15.12
N ARG A 34 9.26 -0.47 -15.45
CA ARG A 34 8.60 0.54 -16.29
C ARG A 34 7.62 1.40 -15.51
N ASN A 35 7.00 0.85 -14.48
CA ASN A 35 5.95 1.55 -13.74
C ASN A 35 6.47 2.18 -12.44
N GLU A 36 5.75 3.20 -11.99
CA GLU A 36 5.94 3.84 -10.68
C GLU A 36 4.78 3.41 -9.79
N TYR A 37 5.09 3.07 -8.55
CA TYR A 37 4.18 2.49 -7.58
C TYR A 37 4.06 3.37 -6.34
N VAL A 38 2.82 3.62 -5.90
CA VAL A 38 2.53 4.22 -4.61
C VAL A 38 1.76 3.20 -3.77
N ILE A 39 2.30 2.84 -2.61
CA ILE A 39 1.71 1.81 -1.75
C ILE A 39 1.23 2.45 -0.46
N TYR A 40 -0.08 2.43 -0.24
CA TYR A 40 -0.69 2.97 0.97
C TYR A 40 -0.73 1.89 2.04
N VAL A 41 -0.02 2.10 3.14
CA VAL A 41 0.01 1.20 4.29
C VAL A 41 -0.48 1.90 5.54
N LYS A 42 -0.91 1.14 6.54
CA LYS A 42 -1.15 1.68 7.88
C LYS A 42 0.15 1.80 8.66
N ARG A 43 0.13 2.61 9.71
CA ARG A 43 1.23 2.66 10.68
C ARG A 43 1.51 1.28 11.28
N GLY A 44 2.78 0.86 11.24
CA GLY A 44 3.21 -0.44 11.78
C GLY A 44 2.96 -1.64 10.86
N ALA A 45 2.72 -1.44 9.57
CA ALA A 45 2.59 -2.54 8.58
C ALA A 45 3.88 -3.36 8.35
N GLY A 46 5.02 -2.90 8.87
CA GLY A 46 6.33 -3.51 8.65
C GLY A 46 6.83 -3.32 7.21
N GLY A 47 7.96 -3.94 6.89
CA GLY A 47 8.57 -3.84 5.56
C GLY A 47 7.83 -4.65 4.49
N LEU A 48 7.88 -4.15 3.25
CA LEU A 48 7.29 -4.77 2.06
C LEU A 48 8.35 -5.37 1.11
N GLY A 49 9.64 -5.07 1.33
CA GLY A 49 10.72 -5.55 0.47
C GLY A 49 10.81 -4.81 -0.86
N CYS A 50 10.30 -3.59 -0.92
CA CYS A 50 10.38 -2.68 -2.08
C CYS A 50 11.06 -1.35 -1.75
N GLU A 51 11.50 -1.15 -0.50
CA GLU A 51 12.02 0.12 0.03
C GLU A 51 13.32 0.57 -0.64
N SER A 52 14.09 -0.37 -1.19
CA SER A 52 15.31 -0.07 -1.94
C SER A 52 15.07 0.30 -3.40
N ASN A 53 13.84 0.15 -3.92
CA ASN A 53 13.52 0.47 -5.31
C ASN A 53 12.95 1.91 -5.39
N PRO A 54 13.61 2.85 -6.08
CA PRO A 54 13.17 4.25 -6.13
C PRO A 54 11.83 4.45 -6.85
N ARG A 55 11.37 3.47 -7.63
CA ARG A 55 10.05 3.49 -8.29
C ARG A 55 8.92 3.10 -7.35
N PHE A 56 9.22 2.65 -6.14
CA PHE A 56 8.24 2.21 -5.15
C PHE A 56 8.24 3.18 -3.97
N ARG A 57 7.14 3.93 -3.84
CA ARG A 57 6.94 4.87 -2.75
C ARG A 57 5.93 4.30 -1.75
N VAL A 58 6.38 4.06 -0.52
CA VAL A 58 5.50 3.63 0.57
C VAL A 58 4.96 4.84 1.31
N VAL A 59 3.64 4.97 1.37
CA VAL A 59 2.93 6.06 2.07
C VAL A 59 2.22 5.48 3.28
N THR A 60 2.70 5.87 4.46
CA THR A 60 2.06 5.51 5.73
C THR A 60 0.84 6.41 5.97
N THR A 61 -0.26 5.78 6.38
CA THR A 61 -1.52 6.44 6.73
C THR A 61 -1.87 6.15 8.20
N ASP A 62 -2.53 7.10 8.85
CA ASP A 62 -3.00 6.96 10.24
C ASP A 62 -4.38 6.29 10.34
N VAL A 63 -4.81 5.57 9.29
CA VAL A 63 -6.15 4.96 9.24
C VAL A 63 -6.19 3.68 10.09
N PRO A 64 -7.10 3.56 11.07
CA PRO A 64 -7.20 2.37 11.89
C PRO A 64 -7.83 1.20 11.11
N SER A 65 -7.00 0.24 10.71
CA SER A 65 -7.43 -0.98 9.99
C SER A 65 -8.47 -1.85 10.71
N ARG A 66 -8.61 -1.74 12.04
CA ARG A 66 -9.58 -2.53 12.82
C ARG A 66 -11.02 -2.08 12.61
N VAL A 67 -11.23 -0.83 12.18
CA VAL A 67 -12.56 -0.27 11.98
C VAL A 67 -12.85 -0.26 10.49
N ARG A 68 -13.49 -1.33 10.00
CA ARG A 68 -13.81 -1.53 8.58
C ARG A 68 -14.48 -0.31 7.95
N THR A 69 -15.42 0.32 8.66
CA THR A 69 -16.14 1.50 8.18
C THR A 69 -15.23 2.71 7.99
N LEU A 70 -14.28 2.95 8.91
CA LEU A 70 -13.32 4.06 8.77
C LEU A 70 -12.38 3.84 7.60
N ARG A 71 -11.96 2.59 7.37
CA ARG A 71 -11.15 2.24 6.20
C ARG A 71 -11.92 2.50 4.90
N ILE A 72 -13.17 2.03 4.80
CA ILE A 72 -14.01 2.28 3.62
C ILE A 72 -14.22 3.79 3.41
N LEU A 73 -14.52 4.56 4.45
CA LEU A 73 -14.67 6.01 4.33
C LEU A 73 -13.38 6.68 3.83
N TRP A 74 -12.22 6.23 4.30
CA TRP A 74 -10.93 6.72 3.81
C TRP A 74 -10.70 6.37 2.33
N GLU A 75 -10.96 5.11 1.96
CA GLU A 75 -10.87 4.60 0.58
C GLU A 75 -11.76 5.43 -0.36
N GLN A 76 -12.95 5.83 0.09
CA GLN A 76 -13.89 6.59 -0.75
C GLN A 76 -13.63 8.10 -0.77
N ALA A 77 -13.18 8.71 0.33
CA ALA A 77 -13.10 10.18 0.46
C ALA A 77 -11.69 10.75 0.38
N VAL A 78 -10.68 10.03 0.89
CA VAL A 78 -9.32 10.53 1.06
C VAL A 78 -8.38 9.97 0.00
N LEU A 79 -8.50 8.68 -0.33
CA LEU A 79 -7.68 8.04 -1.37
C LEU A 79 -7.77 8.78 -2.72
N PRO A 80 -8.96 9.17 -3.24
CA PRO A 80 -9.03 9.87 -4.53
C PRO A 80 -8.31 11.24 -4.51
N LYS A 81 -8.30 11.92 -3.35
CA LYS A 81 -7.57 13.19 -3.18
C LYS A 81 -6.06 12.95 -3.14
N ARG A 82 -5.61 11.91 -2.42
CA ARG A 82 -4.22 11.48 -2.35
C ARG A 82 -3.69 11.10 -3.73
N LEU A 83 -4.45 10.34 -4.52
CA LEU A 83 -4.05 9.94 -5.87
C LEU A 83 -3.78 11.13 -6.81
N LYS A 84 -4.52 12.24 -6.65
CA LYS A 84 -4.27 13.47 -7.43
C LYS A 84 -3.01 14.21 -7.01
N SER A 85 -2.56 14.02 -5.77
CA SER A 85 -1.40 14.74 -5.20
C SER A 85 -0.12 13.91 -5.23
N ASP A 86 -0.24 12.59 -5.07
CA ASP A 86 0.87 11.64 -5.04
C ASP A 86 1.16 11.06 -6.44
N GLY A 87 0.20 11.19 -7.37
CA GLY A 87 0.29 10.79 -8.76
C GLY A 87 0.69 11.91 -9.70
#